data_AF-A0A1B6EBQ2-F1
#
_entry.id   AF-A0A1B6EBQ2-F1
#
_cell.length_a   1.000
_cell.length_b   1.000
_cell.length_c   1.000
_cell.angle_alpha   90.00
_cell.angle_beta   90.00
_cell.angle_gamma   90.00
#
_symmetry.space_group_name_H-M   'P 1'
#
loop_
_entity.id
_entity.type
_entity.pdbx_description
1 polymer ?
#
loop_
_entity_poly.entity_id
_entity_poly.type
_entity_poly.pdbx_seq_one_letter_code
_entity_poly.pdbx_strand_id
1 'polypeptide(L)'
;KALEDIKNGNKTTRGASTFYNIPRSTLKHHVKGTRGAGLNSSEGKGGGGVASYLSSHEEKEIVKCLKIMEKNGFGLSREEVLDLVQLYIRQNNIKSRFKYQRPGTDWFISFK
;
A
#
# COMPACT_ATOMS: atom_id res chain seq x y z
N LYS A 1 3.58 19.23 -22.13
CA LYS A 1 2.99 20.54 -22.51
C LYS A 1 2.27 21.28 -21.37
N ALA A 2 1.05 20.92 -20.94
CA ALA A 2 0.32 21.68 -19.91
C ALA A 2 1.03 21.74 -18.53
N LEU A 3 1.75 20.69 -18.15
CA LEU A 3 2.52 20.65 -16.90
C LEU A 3 3.85 21.38 -17.00
N GLU A 4 4.48 21.39 -18.18
CA GLU A 4 5.72 22.15 -18.43
C GLU A 4 5.44 23.65 -18.33
N ASP A 5 4.33 24.13 -18.91
CA ASP A 5 3.94 25.55 -18.81
C ASP A 5 3.68 25.99 -17.37
N ILE A 6 3.17 25.09 -16.52
CA ILE A 6 2.98 25.36 -15.09
C ILE A 6 4.32 25.33 -14.35
N LYS A 7 5.19 24.36 -14.64
CA LYS A 7 6.52 24.23 -14.00
C LYS A 7 7.47 25.37 -14.38
N ASN A 8 7.39 25.85 -15.62
CA ASN A 8 8.19 26.95 -16.14
C ASN A 8 7.65 28.34 -15.74
N GLY A 9 6.53 28.40 -15.01
CA GLY A 9 5.92 29.66 -14.58
C GLY A 9 5.17 30.44 -15.68
N ASN A 10 5.13 29.92 -16.90
CA ASN A 10 4.48 30.56 -18.05
C ASN A 10 2.97 30.73 -17.87
N LYS A 11 2.30 29.83 -17.13
CA LYS A 11 0.86 29.92 -16.84
C LYS A 11 0.55 29.44 -15.41
N THR A 12 -0.38 30.12 -14.75
CA THR A 12 -0.95 29.64 -13.48
C THR A 12 -1.76 28.37 -13.70
N THR A 13 -1.94 27.54 -12.66
CA THR A 13 -2.77 26.32 -12.74
C THR A 13 -4.20 26.61 -13.23
N ARG A 14 -4.74 27.79 -12.91
CA ARG A 14 -6.05 28.25 -13.40
C ARG A 14 -5.99 28.58 -14.89
N GLY A 15 -4.99 29.35 -15.33
CA GLY A 15 -4.82 29.71 -16.75
C GLY A 15 -4.54 28.49 -17.64
N ALA A 16 -3.77 27.52 -17.13
CA ALA A 16 -3.55 26.25 -17.83
C ALA A 16 -4.83 25.39 -17.92
N SER A 17 -5.68 25.43 -16.89
CA SER A 17 -6.95 24.70 -16.88
C SER A 17 -7.90 25.19 -17.98
N THR A 18 -8.02 26.52 -18.12
CA THR A 18 -8.87 27.12 -19.15
C THR A 18 -8.27 26.99 -20.55
N PHE A 19 -6.95 27.15 -20.68
CA PHE A 19 -6.27 27.12 -21.99
C PHE A 19 -6.21 25.72 -22.59
N TYR A 20 -5.91 24.71 -21.76
CA TYR A 20 -5.81 23.32 -22.21
C TYR A 20 -7.12 22.52 -22.01
N ASN A 21 -8.16 23.15 -21.49
CA ASN A 21 -9.44 22.51 -21.12
C ASN A 21 -9.27 21.27 -20.22
N ILE A 22 -8.32 21.32 -19.28
CA ILE A 22 -8.05 20.25 -18.33
C ILE A 22 -8.59 20.68 -16.96
N PRO A 23 -9.37 19.85 -16.25
CA PRO A 23 -9.85 20.19 -14.91
C PRO A 23 -8.72 20.58 -13.96
N ARG A 24 -8.94 21.64 -13.18
CA ARG A 24 -7.96 22.15 -12.22
C ARG A 24 -7.52 21.09 -11.20
N SER A 25 -8.43 20.20 -10.80
CA SER A 25 -8.15 19.05 -9.94
C SER A 25 -7.10 18.14 -10.57
N THR A 26 -7.28 17.76 -11.83
CA THR A 26 -6.34 16.93 -12.60
C THR A 26 -4.96 17.57 -12.66
N LEU A 27 -4.86 18.85 -13.05
CA LEU A 27 -3.58 19.56 -13.08
C LEU A 27 -2.93 19.63 -11.69
N LYS A 28 -3.70 19.89 -10.63
CA LYS A 28 -3.20 19.91 -9.24
C LYS A 28 -2.64 18.55 -8.81
N HIS A 29 -3.30 17.45 -9.15
CA HIS A 29 -2.81 16.10 -8.83
C HIS A 29 -1.53 15.75 -9.59
N HIS A 30 -1.41 16.17 -10.85
CA HIS A 30 -0.20 15.97 -11.65
C HIS A 30 0.97 16.86 -11.20
N VAL A 31 0.72 18.12 -10.84
CA VAL A 31 1.74 19.05 -10.31
C VAL A 31 2.25 18.57 -8.94
N LYS A 32 1.36 18.10 -8.06
CA LYS A 32 1.72 17.54 -6.75
C LYS A 32 2.32 16.13 -6.82
N GLY A 33 2.39 15.52 -8.02
CA GLY A 33 2.87 14.14 -8.17
C GLY A 33 2.00 13.08 -7.49
N THR A 34 0.80 13.43 -7.01
CA THR A 34 -0.08 12.53 -6.25
C THR A 34 -0.81 11.54 -7.17
N ARG A 35 -0.88 11.82 -8.46
CA ARG A 35 -1.44 10.90 -9.46
C ARG A 35 -0.43 9.79 -9.72
N GLY A 36 -0.69 8.61 -9.14
CA GLY A 36 0.24 7.48 -9.20
C GLY A 36 1.32 7.47 -8.12
N ALA A 37 1.23 8.34 -7.10
CA ALA A 37 2.10 8.24 -5.93
C ALA A 37 1.95 6.90 -5.19
N GLY A 38 0.81 6.23 -5.33
CA GLY A 38 0.65 4.83 -4.90
C GLY A 38 0.99 3.79 -5.98
N LEU A 39 1.67 4.14 -7.08
CA LEU A 39 2.09 3.17 -8.11
C LEU A 39 3.62 2.99 -8.15
N ASN A 40 4.38 3.99 -7.71
CA ASN A 40 5.85 4.01 -7.77
C ASN A 40 6.53 3.91 -6.39
N SER A 41 5.77 3.86 -5.29
CA SER A 41 6.30 3.40 -4.02
C SER A 41 6.61 1.90 -4.16
N SER A 42 7.80 1.48 -3.74
CA SER A 42 8.13 0.05 -3.54
C SER A 42 7.13 -0.64 -2.59
N GLU A 43 6.30 0.15 -1.93
CA GLU A 43 5.15 -0.22 -1.12
C GLU A 43 3.87 -0.03 -1.95
N GLY A 44 3.38 -1.12 -2.55
CA GLY A 44 1.97 -1.30 -2.93
C GLY A 44 1.42 -0.46 -4.08
N LYS A 45 1.29 -1.09 -5.26
CA LYS A 45 0.45 -0.60 -6.37
C LYS A 45 -1.00 -0.39 -5.92
N GLY A 46 -1.50 0.83 -6.09
CA GLY A 46 -2.86 1.14 -6.51
C GLY A 46 -3.99 0.62 -5.62
N GLY A 47 -4.36 1.44 -4.63
CA GLY A 47 -5.65 1.37 -3.97
C GLY A 47 -5.54 0.93 -2.53
N GLY A 48 -5.54 1.89 -1.61
CA GLY A 48 -6.02 1.73 -0.23
C GLY A 48 -5.54 0.52 0.60
N GLY A 49 -4.51 -0.21 0.18
CA GLY A 49 -3.96 -1.33 0.94
C GLY A 49 -3.34 -0.74 2.19
N VAL A 50 -3.88 -1.13 3.34
CA VAL A 50 -3.35 -0.71 4.63
C VAL A 50 -1.89 -1.14 4.65
N ALA A 51 -0.96 -0.17 4.70
CA ALA A 51 0.46 -0.45 4.85
C ALA A 51 0.61 -1.48 5.97
N SER A 52 1.19 -2.63 5.63
CA SER A 52 1.33 -3.72 6.58
C SER A 52 2.09 -3.19 7.79
N TYR A 53 1.57 -3.44 8.99
CA TYR A 53 2.23 -3.03 10.24
C TYR A 53 3.48 -3.87 10.51
N LEU A 54 3.69 -4.92 9.72
CA LEU A 54 4.90 -5.72 9.67
C LEU A 54 5.85 -5.11 8.65
N SER A 55 7.12 -5.08 9.00
CA SER A 55 8.17 -4.76 8.04
C SER A 55 8.22 -5.80 6.93
N SER A 56 8.68 -5.42 5.74
CA SER A 56 8.85 -6.35 4.63
C SER A 56 9.82 -7.50 4.93
N HIS A 57 10.65 -7.37 5.97
CA HIS A 57 11.51 -8.46 6.43
C HIS A 57 10.71 -9.51 7.21
N GLU A 58 9.86 -9.07 8.14
CA GLU A 58 9.01 -9.96 8.95
C GLU A 58 8.00 -10.71 8.08
N GLU A 59 7.39 -10.04 7.10
CA GLU A 59 6.47 -10.70 6.16
C GLU A 59 7.17 -11.82 5.38
N LYS A 60 8.39 -11.58 4.90
CA LYS A 60 9.17 -12.59 4.17
C LYS A 60 9.50 -13.81 5.01
N GLU A 61 9.86 -13.60 6.28
CA GLU A 61 10.14 -14.72 7.19
C GLU A 61 8.87 -15.52 7.47
N ILE A 62 7.73 -14.87 7.69
CA ILE A 62 6.44 -15.56 7.87
C ILE A 62 6.08 -16.36 6.61
N VAL A 63 6.17 -15.77 5.42
CA VAL A 63 5.90 -16.47 4.14
C VAL A 63 6.84 -17.65 3.94
N LYS A 64 8.12 -17.51 4.31
CA LYS A 64 9.09 -18.59 4.23
C LYS A 64 8.72 -19.74 5.17
N CYS A 65 8.32 -19.44 6.41
CA CYS A 65 7.82 -20.45 7.34
C CYS A 65 6.59 -21.16 6.78
N LEU A 66 5.60 -20.43 6.24
CA LEU A 66 4.40 -21.02 5.64
C LEU A 66 4.75 -21.97 4.48
N LYS A 67 5.66 -21.58 3.60
CA LYS A 67 6.14 -22.43 2.49
C LYS A 67 6.87 -23.69 2.98
N ILE A 68 7.62 -23.60 4.07
CA ILE A 68 8.27 -24.77 4.67
C ILE A 68 7.21 -25.71 5.28
N MET A 69 6.22 -25.18 5.97
CA MET A 69 5.14 -25.98 6.56
C MET A 69 4.31 -26.69 5.48
N GLU A 70 3.96 -25.99 4.40
CA GLU A 70 3.28 -26.55 3.23
C GLU A 70 4.07 -27.73 2.63
N LYS A 71 5.39 -27.54 2.43
CA LYS A 71 6.28 -28.60 1.92
C LYS A 71 6.33 -29.85 2.81
N ASN A 72 6.13 -29.68 4.12
CA ASN A 72 6.11 -30.78 5.08
C ASN A 72 4.71 -31.38 5.29
N GLY A 73 3.72 -30.99 4.47
CA GLY A 73 2.35 -31.50 4.54
C GLY A 73 1.45 -30.79 5.54
N PHE A 74 1.91 -29.69 6.14
CA PHE A 74 1.14 -28.85 7.06
C PHE A 74 0.71 -27.56 6.37
N GLY A 75 -0.31 -27.66 5.51
CA GLY A 75 -0.94 -26.49 4.91
C GLY A 75 -1.81 -25.77 5.95
N LEU A 76 -1.54 -24.48 6.17
CA LEU A 76 -2.35 -23.66 7.05
C LEU A 76 -3.50 -23.04 6.27
N SER A 77 -4.70 -23.12 6.84
CA SER A 77 -5.86 -22.40 6.37
C SER A 77 -5.67 -20.89 6.55
N ARG A 78 -6.47 -20.12 5.82
CA ARG A 78 -6.49 -18.67 5.92
C ARG A 78 -6.68 -18.17 7.36
N GLU A 79 -7.52 -18.83 8.15
CA GLU A 79 -7.80 -18.44 9.54
C GLU A 79 -6.59 -18.68 10.44
N GLU A 80 -5.92 -19.81 10.28
CA GLU A 80 -4.71 -20.14 11.05
C GLU A 80 -3.55 -19.20 10.72
N VAL A 81 -3.41 -18.77 9.46
CA VAL A 81 -2.42 -17.75 9.09
C VAL A 81 -2.71 -16.42 9.80
N LEU A 82 -3.97 -16.01 9.86
CA LEU A 82 -4.36 -14.79 10.58
C LEU A 82 -4.12 -14.89 12.09
N ASP A 83 -4.37 -16.05 12.68
CA ASP A 83 -4.11 -16.31 14.10
C ASP A 83 -2.61 -16.34 14.42
N LEU A 84 -1.79 -16.92 13.53
CA LEU A 84 -0.34 -16.91 13.64
C LEU A 84 0.21 -15.48 13.60
N VAL A 85 -0.26 -14.67 12.66
CA VAL A 85 0.16 -13.27 12.55
C VAL A 85 -0.33 -12.45 13.75
N GLN A 86 -1.54 -12.70 14.25
CA GLN A 86 -2.04 -12.09 15.48
C GLN A 86 -1.16 -12.43 16.70
N LEU A 87 -0.76 -13.69 16.84
CA LEU A 87 0.17 -14.16 17.88
C LEU A 87 1.52 -13.46 17.75
N TYR A 88 2.05 -13.36 16.52
CA TYR A 88 3.31 -12.68 16.25
C TYR A 88 3.27 -11.20 16.64
N ILE A 89 2.21 -10.48 16.26
CA ILE A 89 2.01 -9.06 16.61
C ILE A 89 1.93 -8.88 18.13
N ARG A 90 1.22 -9.77 18.82
CA ARG A 90 1.09 -9.76 20.29
C ARG A 90 2.41 -10.02 20.99
N GLN A 91 3.15 -11.04 20.58
CA GLN A 91 4.43 -11.41 21.18
C GLN A 91 5.48 -10.33 21.01
N ASN A 92 5.52 -9.69 19.83
CA ASN A 92 6.46 -8.63 19.52
C ASN A 92 5.98 -7.23 19.93
N ASN A 93 4.83 -7.11 20.60
CA ASN A 93 4.21 -5.84 21.02
C ASN A 93 4.10 -4.81 19.89
N ILE A 94 3.82 -5.26 18.67
CA ILE A 94 3.74 -4.40 17.48
C ILE A 94 2.45 -3.58 17.57
N LYS A 95 2.60 -2.25 17.60
CA LYS A 95 1.46 -1.32 17.61
C LYS A 95 0.76 -1.34 16.25
N SER A 96 -0.28 -2.16 16.14
CA SER A 96 -1.16 -2.19 14.97
C SER A 96 -2.49 -1.46 15.25
N ARG A 97 -3.13 -0.92 14.21
CA ARG A 97 -4.50 -0.38 14.28
C ARG A 97 -5.56 -1.46 14.08
N PHE A 98 -5.15 -2.72 13.98
CA PHE A 98 -6.06 -3.84 13.82
C PHE A 98 -6.95 -3.97 15.05
N LYS A 99 -8.26 -4.18 14.83
CA LYS A 99 -9.19 -4.46 15.91
C LYS A 99 -8.73 -5.74 16.62
N TYR A 100 -8.45 -5.64 17.92
CA TYR A 100 -7.89 -6.73 18.74
C TYR A 100 -6.53 -7.28 18.26
N GLN A 101 -5.75 -6.47 17.53
CA GLN A 101 -4.47 -6.86 16.93
C GLN A 101 -4.57 -8.03 15.95
N ARG A 102 -5.77 -8.30 15.41
CA ARG A 102 -6.00 -9.36 14.41
C ARG A 102 -6.05 -8.77 13.00
N PRO A 103 -5.18 -9.20 12.07
CA PRO A 103 -5.27 -8.77 10.69
C PRO A 103 -6.61 -9.20 10.07
N GLY A 104 -7.14 -8.35 9.19
CA GLY A 104 -8.40 -8.61 8.50
C GLY A 104 -8.23 -9.40 7.20
N THR A 105 -9.35 -9.68 6.54
CA THR A 105 -9.36 -10.29 5.20
C THR A 105 -8.66 -9.45 4.16
N ASP A 106 -8.84 -8.14 4.23
CA ASP A 106 -8.19 -7.17 3.34
C ASP A 106 -6.67 -7.27 3.41
N TRP A 107 -6.13 -7.39 4.64
CA TRP A 107 -4.70 -7.59 4.85
C TRP A 107 -4.20 -8.90 4.23
N PHE A 108 -4.90 -10.02 4.44
CA PHE A 108 -4.52 -11.32 3.88
C PHE A 108 -4.47 -11.31 2.35
N ILE A 109 -5.37 -10.58 1.68
CA ILE A 109 -5.37 -10.45 0.22
C ILE A 109 -4.14 -9.65 -0.26
N SER A 110 -3.72 -8.67 0.53
CA SER A 110 -2.54 -7.84 0.23
C SER A 110 -1.21 -8.49 0.60
N PHE A 111 -1.23 -9.48 1.50
CA PHE A 111 -0.07 -10.19 2.04
C PHE A 111 0.63 -11.01 0.94
N LYS A 112 1.97 -10.89 0.83
CA LYS A 112 2.78 -11.48 -0.25
C LYS A 112 4.09 -12.07 0.23
#